data_AF-A0A946I6S2-F1
#
_entry.id   AF-A0A946I6S2-F1
#
_cell.length_a   1.000
_cell.length_b   1.000
_cell.length_c   1.000
_cell.angle_alpha   90.00
_cell.angle_beta   90.00
_cell.angle_gamma   90.00
#
_symmetry.space_group_name_H-M   'P 1'
#
loop_
_entity.id
_entity.type
_entity.pdbx_description
1 polymer ?
#
loop_
_entity_poly.entity_id
_entity_poly.type
_entity_poly.pdbx_seq_one_letter_code
_entity_poly.pdbx_strand_id
1 'polypeptide(L)'
;MQELANIFIKSIFIDNMVFAYFLGMCSYLAISKTVKTSVGMGAAVIFVLGITIPFNYLLENYVLKEGALVWISNEFINVDLSFLSFIMFIAVIASIVQLVEMVIEKFSPALYSS
;
A
#
# COMPACT_ATOMS: atom_id res chain seq x y z
N MET A 1 -18.34 -30.53 5.36
CA MET A 1 -19.36 -29.52 4.97
C MET A 1 -19.49 -28.41 6.02
N GLN A 2 -19.78 -28.73 7.29
CA GLN A 2 -19.88 -27.72 8.36
C GLN A 2 -18.55 -26.98 8.63
N GLU A 3 -17.40 -27.67 8.59
CA GLU A 3 -16.10 -27.00 8.74
C GLU A 3 -15.76 -26.02 7.61
N LEU A 4 -16.10 -26.35 6.36
CA LEU A 4 -15.88 -25.44 5.23
C LEU A 4 -16.75 -24.20 5.34
N ALA A 5 -18.01 -24.36 5.78
CA ALA A 5 -18.90 -23.24 6.05
C ALA A 5 -18.41 -22.38 7.24
N ASN A 6 -17.85 -23.00 8.27
CA ASN A 6 -17.29 -22.29 9.42
C ASN A 6 -16.00 -21.55 9.08
N ILE A 7 -15.09 -22.16 8.32
CA ILE A 7 -13.88 -21.49 7.78
C ILE A 7 -14.28 -20.33 6.86
N PHE A 8 -15.31 -20.51 6.05
CA PHE A 8 -15.84 -19.47 5.17
C PHE A 8 -16.41 -18.28 5.95
N ILE A 9 -17.23 -18.53 6.97
CA ILE A 9 -17.78 -17.47 7.84
C ILE A 9 -16.67 -16.78 8.62
N LYS A 10 -15.74 -17.55 9.20
CA LYS A 10 -14.62 -17.01 9.98
C LYS A 10 -13.68 -16.17 9.11
N SER A 11 -13.39 -16.59 7.87
CA SER A 11 -12.55 -15.83 6.94
C SER A 11 -13.20 -14.54 6.44
N ILE A 12 -14.52 -14.52 6.23
CA ILE A 12 -15.22 -13.33 5.70
C ILE A 12 -15.48 -12.28 6.79
N PHE A 13 -15.83 -12.71 8.01
CA PHE A 13 -16.33 -11.81 9.05
C PHE A 13 -15.36 -11.59 10.22
N ILE A 14 -14.56 -12.60 10.59
CA ILE A 14 -13.73 -12.55 11.80
C ILE A 14 -12.28 -12.21 11.46
N ASP A 15 -11.71 -12.90 10.48
CA ASP A 15 -10.30 -12.76 10.09
C ASP A 15 -10.13 -11.84 8.85
N ASN A 16 -11.21 -11.23 8.35
CA ASN A 16 -11.15 -10.34 7.20
C ASN A 16 -10.53 -9.00 7.60
N MET A 17 -9.35 -8.74 7.07
CA MET A 17 -8.54 -7.55 7.36
C MET A 17 -9.34 -6.24 7.15
N VAL A 18 -10.29 -6.22 6.22
CA VAL A 18 -11.14 -5.05 5.92
C VAL A 18 -12.15 -4.74 7.04
N PHE A 19 -12.68 -5.76 7.73
CA PHE A 19 -13.62 -5.59 8.85
C PHE A 19 -12.93 -5.53 10.22
N ALA A 20 -11.76 -6.14 10.37
CA ALA A 20 -11.01 -6.12 11.63
C ALA A 20 -10.16 -4.85 11.80
N TYR A 21 -9.66 -4.28 10.70
CA TYR A 21 -8.75 -3.12 10.71
C TYR A 21 -9.36 -1.90 10.03
N PHE A 22 -10.53 -1.44 10.52
CA PHE A 22 -11.07 -0.10 10.22
C PHE A 22 -10.06 1.06 10.52
N LEU A 23 -8.86 0.77 11.03
CA LEU A 23 -7.75 1.71 11.25
C LEU A 23 -6.93 1.87 9.95
N GLY A 24 -7.10 3.02 9.29
CA GLY A 24 -6.47 3.38 8.00
C GLY A 24 -7.41 4.06 7.00
N MET A 25 -8.67 4.27 7.41
CA MET A 25 -9.82 4.54 6.55
C MET A 25 -10.12 6.02 6.33
N CYS A 26 -9.16 6.94 6.49
CA CYS A 26 -9.39 8.37 6.29
C CYS A 26 -10.08 8.66 4.94
N SER A 27 -9.68 7.93 3.88
CA SER A 27 -10.30 7.98 2.55
C SER A 27 -11.67 7.28 2.48
N TYR A 28 -11.87 6.17 3.19
CA TYR A 28 -13.15 5.45 3.20
C TYR A 28 -14.26 6.24 3.90
N LEU A 29 -13.96 6.86 5.05
CA LEU A 29 -14.93 7.71 5.75
C LEU A 29 -15.33 8.93 4.90
N ALA A 30 -14.37 9.51 4.16
CA ALA A 30 -14.62 10.65 3.29
C ALA A 30 -15.51 10.30 2.08
N ILE A 31 -15.37 9.09 1.50
CA ILE A 31 -15.87 8.79 0.14
C ILE A 31 -16.96 7.70 0.13
N SER A 32 -17.38 7.24 1.31
CA SER A 32 -18.45 6.25 1.47
C SER A 32 -19.85 6.69 1.00
N LYS A 33 -20.06 7.97 0.67
CA LYS A 33 -21.38 8.52 0.32
C LYS A 33 -21.90 8.09 -1.06
N THR A 34 -21.02 7.82 -2.03
CA THR A 34 -21.45 7.38 -3.37
C THR A 34 -20.62 6.22 -3.89
N VAL A 35 -21.29 5.24 -4.51
CA VAL A 35 -20.63 4.04 -5.05
C VAL A 35 -19.73 4.39 -6.26
N LYS A 36 -20.11 5.38 -7.05
CA LYS A 36 -19.34 5.77 -8.25
C LYS A 36 -17.97 6.36 -7.87
N THR A 37 -17.92 7.18 -6.80
CA THR A 37 -16.67 7.78 -6.32
C THR A 37 -15.81 6.78 -5.56
N SER A 38 -16.42 5.90 -4.76
CA SER A 38 -15.69 4.88 -4.00
C SER A 38 -15.03 3.82 -4.89
N VAL A 39 -15.68 3.40 -5.98
CA VAL A 39 -15.08 2.50 -6.97
C VAL A 39 -13.88 3.15 -7.66
N GLY A 40 -14.00 4.42 -8.03
CA GLY A 40 -12.94 5.19 -8.66
C GLY A 40 -11.71 5.37 -7.77
N MET A 41 -11.91 5.74 -6.50
CA MET A 41 -10.79 5.86 -5.56
C MET A 41 -10.22 4.48 -5.16
N GLY A 42 -11.05 3.45 -5.06
CA GLY A 42 -10.58 2.08 -4.81
C GLY A 42 -9.64 1.57 -5.91
N ALA A 43 -9.98 1.82 -7.18
CA ALA A 43 -9.12 1.47 -8.30
C ALA A 43 -7.76 2.21 -8.27
N ALA A 44 -7.77 3.49 -7.90
CA ALA A 44 -6.53 4.26 -7.74
C ALA A 44 -5.63 3.70 -6.63
N VAL A 45 -6.20 3.32 -5.48
CA VAL A 45 -5.44 2.74 -4.36
C VAL A 45 -4.86 1.36 -4.73
N ILE A 46 -5.63 0.52 -5.43
CA ILE A 46 -5.14 -0.78 -5.91
C ILE A 46 -3.96 -0.60 -6.87
N PHE A 47 -4.03 0.40 -7.76
CA PHE A 47 -2.94 0.73 -8.66
C PHE A 47 -1.67 1.18 -7.91
N VAL A 48 -1.82 2.08 -6.93
CA VAL A 48 -0.70 2.52 -6.08
C VAL A 48 -0.08 1.33 -5.36
N LEU A 49 -0.88 0.48 -4.70
CA LEU A 49 -0.40 -0.71 -4.00
C LEU A 49 0.28 -1.71 -4.93
N GLY A 50 -0.23 -1.88 -6.15
CA GLY A 50 0.35 -2.75 -7.16
C GLY A 50 1.77 -2.33 -7.58
N ILE A 51 2.10 -1.03 -7.49
CA ILE A 51 3.43 -0.51 -7.82
C ILE A 51 4.31 -0.41 -6.57
N THR A 52 3.79 0.06 -5.45
CA THR A 52 4.59 0.30 -4.23
C THR A 52 5.09 -0.99 -3.60
N ILE A 53 4.31 -2.07 -3.63
CA ILE A 53 4.72 -3.37 -3.05
C ILE A 53 5.98 -3.93 -3.73
N PRO A 54 6.05 -4.12 -5.06
CA PRO A 54 7.26 -4.61 -5.70
C PRO A 54 8.43 -3.64 -5.55
N PHE A 55 8.17 -2.33 -5.52
CA PHE A 55 9.21 -1.33 -5.33
C PHE A 55 9.81 -1.37 -3.92
N ASN A 56 8.98 -1.53 -2.89
CA ASN A 56 9.43 -1.68 -1.50
C ASN A 56 10.19 -3.00 -1.33
N TYR A 57 9.74 -4.09 -1.96
CA TYR A 57 10.49 -5.36 -1.96
C TYR A 57 11.88 -5.20 -2.58
N LEU A 58 11.99 -4.50 -3.71
CA LEU A 58 13.28 -4.21 -4.34
C LEU A 58 14.15 -3.36 -3.42
N LEU A 59 13.62 -2.30 -2.82
CA LEU A 59 14.38 -1.46 -1.90
C LEU A 59 14.86 -2.24 -0.67
N GLU A 60 13.99 -3.04 -0.06
CA GLU A 60 14.36 -3.83 1.11
C GLU A 60 15.49 -4.80 0.80
N ASN A 61 15.38 -5.56 -0.29
CA ASN A 61 16.36 -6.60 -0.63
C ASN A 61 17.66 -6.06 -1.23
N TYR A 62 17.64 -4.92 -1.92
CA TYR A 62 18.83 -4.37 -2.60
C TYR A 62 19.48 -3.17 -1.88
N VAL A 63 18.79 -2.53 -0.94
CA VAL A 63 19.29 -1.28 -0.33
C VAL A 63 19.25 -1.29 1.21
N LEU A 64 18.29 -1.97 1.85
CA LEU A 64 18.10 -1.80 3.31
C LEU A 64 18.51 -3.00 4.16
N LYS A 65 18.44 -4.22 3.63
CA LYS A 65 18.81 -5.42 4.36
C LYS A 65 20.33 -5.47 4.61
N GLU A 66 20.72 -6.08 5.72
CA GLU A 66 22.12 -6.32 6.09
C GLU A 66 22.89 -6.95 4.92
N GLY A 67 23.94 -6.28 4.44
CA GLY A 67 24.75 -6.71 3.30
C GLY A 67 24.12 -6.50 1.91
N ALA A 68 23.00 -5.79 1.78
CA ALA A 68 22.36 -5.54 0.48
C ALA A 68 23.17 -4.58 -0.43
N LEU A 69 23.99 -3.70 0.16
CA LEU A 69 24.85 -2.74 -0.58
C LEU A 69 26.10 -3.36 -1.20
N VAL A 70 26.29 -4.68 -1.11
CA VAL A 70 27.47 -5.38 -1.67
C VAL A 70 27.61 -5.16 -3.18
N TRP A 71 26.52 -4.84 -3.89
CA TRP A 71 26.56 -4.48 -5.31
C TRP A 71 27.32 -3.16 -5.61
N ILE A 72 27.42 -2.23 -4.65
CA ILE A 72 28.09 -0.92 -4.82
C ILE A 72 29.52 -0.94 -4.26
N SER A 73 29.78 -1.57 -3.12
CA SER A 73 31.16 -1.83 -2.66
C SER A 73 31.23 -2.97 -1.64
N ASN A 74 32.34 -3.72 -1.66
CA ASN A 74 32.62 -4.84 -0.75
C ASN A 74 32.88 -4.41 0.71
N GLU A 75 32.94 -3.10 1.01
CA GLU A 75 33.17 -2.59 2.36
C GLU A 75 31.87 -2.44 3.17
N PHE A 76 30.70 -2.46 2.53
CA PHE A 76 29.38 -2.31 3.18
C PHE A 76 28.70 -3.63 3.59
N ILE A 77 29.48 -4.70 3.80
CA ILE A 77 28.96 -6.04 4.17
C ILE A 77 28.20 -6.04 5.51
N ASN A 78 28.60 -5.19 6.47
CA ASN A 78 28.02 -5.16 7.82
C ASN A 78 27.18 -3.90 8.11
N VAL A 79 26.82 -3.11 7.09
CA VAL A 79 25.96 -1.94 7.32
C VAL A 79 24.51 -2.39 7.29
N ASP A 80 23.89 -2.39 8.47
CA ASP A 80 22.47 -2.60 8.64
C ASP A 80 21.74 -1.25 8.58
N LEU A 81 21.04 -0.99 7.46
CA LEU A 81 20.17 0.18 7.31
C LEU A 81 18.71 -0.15 7.64
N SER A 82 18.43 -1.31 8.26
CA SER A 82 17.07 -1.77 8.54
C SER A 82 16.27 -0.78 9.41
N PHE A 83 16.94 -0.01 10.28
CA PHE A 83 16.32 1.11 11.02
C PHE A 83 15.61 2.13 10.11
N LEU A 84 16.15 2.38 8.92
CA LEU A 84 15.62 3.38 7.98
C LEU A 84 14.47 2.84 7.12
N SER A 85 14.15 1.53 7.21
CA SER A 85 13.15 0.87 6.37
C SER A 85 11.78 1.49 6.43
N PHE A 86 11.30 1.80 7.64
CA PHE A 86 9.98 2.41 7.79
C PHE A 86 9.91 3.79 7.14
N ILE A 87 10.94 4.62 7.29
CA ILE A 87 10.96 5.97 6.70
C ILE A 87 11.05 5.89 5.17
N MET A 88 11.87 4.98 4.64
CA MET A 88 12.02 4.78 3.19
C MET A 88 10.72 4.28 2.55
N PHE A 89 10.04 3.30 3.16
CA PHE A 89 8.76 2.81 2.65
C PHE A 89 7.69 3.91 2.64
N ILE A 90 7.62 4.74 3.69
CA ILE A 90 6.68 5.88 3.74
C ILE A 90 7.01 6.89 2.63
N ALA A 91 8.29 7.22 2.42
CA ALA A 91 8.71 8.18 1.39
C ALA A 91 8.36 7.70 -0.03
N VAL A 92 8.56 6.42 -0.33
CA VAL A 92 8.21 5.81 -1.62
C VAL A 92 6.70 5.86 -1.86
N ILE A 93 5.92 5.44 -0.86
CA ILE A 93 4.45 5.47 -0.94
C ILE A 93 3.97 6.91 -1.16
N ALA A 94 4.47 7.88 -0.40
CA ALA A 94 4.10 9.28 -0.53
C ALA A 94 4.40 9.84 -1.93
N SER A 95 5.57 9.53 -2.49
CA SER A 95 5.95 9.99 -3.84
C SER A 95 5.04 9.44 -4.94
N ILE A 96 4.63 8.17 -4.85
CA ILE A 96 3.76 7.53 -5.83
C ILE A 96 2.32 8.03 -5.68
N VAL A 97 1.82 8.17 -4.45
CA VAL A 97 0.48 8.73 -4.19
C VAL A 97 0.38 10.16 -4.72
N GLN A 98 1.39 10.99 -4.48
CA GLN A 98 1.42 12.37 -4.99
C GLN A 98 1.37 12.42 -6.52
N LEU A 99 2.11 11.53 -7.19
CA LEU A 99 2.07 11.41 -8.65
C LEU A 99 0.66 11.02 -9.12
N VAL A 100 0.03 10.05 -8.45
CA VAL A 100 -1.31 9.58 -8.79
C VAL A 100 -2.37 10.66 -8.54
N GLU A 101 -2.24 11.48 -7.50
CA GLU A 101 -3.12 12.62 -7.23
C GLU A 101 -3.11 13.61 -8.42
N MET A 102 -1.92 14.01 -8.87
CA MET A 102 -1.77 14.91 -10.04
C MET A 102 -2.35 14.31 -11.33
N VAL A 103 -2.29 12.97 -11.48
CA VAL A 103 -2.90 12.27 -12.63
C VAL A 103 -4.42 12.27 -12.51
N ILE A 104 -4.98 11.99 -11.33
CA ILE A 104 -6.43 11.95 -11.11
C ILE A 104 -7.06 13.34 -11.32
N GLU A 105 -6.43 14.40 -10.82
CA GLU A 105 -6.88 15.79 -11.06
C GLU A 105 -6.99 16.12 -12.54
N LYS A 106 -6.06 15.61 -13.36
CA LYS A 106 -6.01 15.88 -14.80
C LYS A 106 -7.00 15.06 -15.62
N PHE A 107 -7.23 13.79 -15.27
CA PHE A 107 -8.05 12.88 -16.08
C PHE A 107 -9.49 12.73 -15.61
N SER A 108 -9.79 12.97 -14.32
CA SER A 108 -11.14 12.81 -13.80
C SER A 108 -11.45 13.82 -12.66
N PRO A 109 -11.68 15.10 -12.99
CA PRO A 109 -12.03 16.12 -11.99
C PRO A 109 -13.32 15.81 -11.23
N ALA A 110 -14.22 15.01 -11.83
CA ALA A 110 -15.44 14.54 -11.19
C ALA A 110 -15.20 13.65 -9.95
N LEU A 111 -14.03 12.99 -9.86
CA LEU A 111 -13.64 12.21 -8.68
C LEU A 111 -13.03 13.09 -7.57
N TYR A 112 -12.44 14.23 -7.94
CA TYR A 112 -11.78 15.14 -7.01
C TYR A 112 -12.77 16.13 -6.37
N SER A 113 -13.80 16.55 -7.10
CA SER A 113 -14.82 17.50 -6.62
C SER A 113 -15.99 16.86 -5.86
N SER A 114 -15.83 15.65 -5.31
CA SER A 114 -16.90 14.85 -4.67
C SER A 114 -16.81 14.84 -3.15
#